data_AF-A0AAW3U3Z2-F1
#
_entry.id   AF-A0AAW3U3Z2-F1
#
_cell.length_a   1.000
_cell.length_b   1.000
_cell.length_c   1.000
_cell.angle_alpha   90.00
_cell.angle_beta   90.00
_cell.angle_gamma   90.00
#
_symmetry.space_group_name_H-M   'P 1'
#
loop_
_entity.id
_entity.type
_entity.pdbx_description
1 polymer ?
#
loop_
_entity_poly.entity_id
_entity_poly.type
_entity_poly.pdbx_seq_one_letter_code
_entity_poly.pdbx_strand_id
1 'polypeptide(L)'
;MEQLTVGSPGERVLFMDIAMELGEGLMTKVDRACMLHGLNTSSPFLDQQVFQLAWQIPLKLKMVRGEQKYILKRLLELYLPQELIYRPKRGFGAPVGRWLRGPLREWAEDLLVPSKLEEQGVFDVEVVTQLWQAFIAGQRKWHTHLWPILMFQAWQQRWQQRPSFGEDEACHSDPEGISHLTIEAFV
;
A
#
# COMPACT_ATOMS: atom_id res chain seq x y z
N MET A 1 11.70 -21.45 -12.03
CA MET A 1 10.26 -21.18 -11.83
C MET A 1 9.51 -21.89 -12.93
N GLU A 2 9.18 -23.16 -12.69
CA GLU A 2 8.33 -23.97 -13.56
C GLU A 2 6.93 -23.34 -13.63
N GLN A 3 6.30 -23.38 -14.81
CA GLN A 3 5.09 -22.64 -15.15
C GLN A 3 3.98 -22.88 -14.13
N LEU A 4 3.60 -21.84 -13.38
CA LEU A 4 2.38 -21.82 -12.60
C LEU A 4 1.21 -21.87 -13.60
N THR A 5 0.67 -23.07 -13.84
CA THR A 5 -0.53 -23.24 -14.66
C THR A 5 -1.62 -22.35 -14.10
N VAL A 6 -2.12 -21.44 -14.92
CA VAL A 6 -3.13 -20.46 -14.52
C VAL A 6 -4.46 -21.21 -14.40
N GLY A 7 -4.68 -21.81 -13.21
CA GLY A 7 -5.73 -22.78 -12.91
C GLY A 7 -7.15 -22.20 -12.89
N SER A 8 -8.02 -22.79 -12.08
CA SER A 8 -9.40 -22.34 -11.82
C SER A 8 -9.49 -20.84 -11.52
N PRO A 9 -10.64 -20.17 -11.71
CA PRO A 9 -10.77 -18.73 -11.42
C PRO A 9 -10.26 -18.32 -10.04
N GLY A 10 -10.47 -19.15 -9.01
CA GLY A 10 -9.95 -18.89 -7.67
C GLY A 10 -8.43 -18.98 -7.56
N GLU A 11 -7.78 -19.90 -8.28
CA GLU A 11 -6.31 -19.99 -8.33
C GLU A 11 -5.69 -18.79 -9.04
N ARG A 12 -6.37 -18.24 -10.06
CA ARG A 12 -5.93 -17.00 -10.73
C ARG A 12 -5.97 -15.80 -9.78
N VAL A 13 -7.01 -15.68 -8.97
CA VAL A 13 -7.11 -14.63 -7.95
C VAL A 13 -6.00 -14.77 -6.91
N LEU A 14 -5.70 -15.99 -6.45
CA LEU A 14 -4.60 -16.23 -5.51
C LEU A 14 -3.23 -15.86 -6.12
N PHE A 15 -3.01 -16.20 -7.39
CA PHE A 15 -1.79 -15.81 -8.10
C PHE A 15 -1.62 -14.29 -8.16
N MET A 16 -2.69 -13.58 -8.53
CA MET A 16 -2.67 -12.11 -8.61
C MET A 16 -2.44 -11.47 -7.23
N ASP A 17 -3.04 -12.01 -6.17
CA ASP A 17 -2.81 -11.55 -4.80
C ASP A 17 -1.33 -11.66 -4.41
N ILE A 18 -0.68 -12.79 -4.73
CA ILE A 18 0.74 -12.99 -4.45
C ILE A 18 1.61 -12.04 -5.28
N ALA A 19 1.32 -11.92 -6.57
CA ALA A 19 2.12 -11.14 -7.50
C ALA A 19 1.98 -9.62 -7.31
N MET A 20 0.84 -9.15 -6.82
CA MET A 20 0.55 -7.72 -6.68
C MET A 20 0.41 -7.32 -5.21
N GLU A 21 -0.65 -7.75 -4.53
CA GLU A 21 -0.99 -7.24 -3.21
C GLU A 21 0.06 -7.64 -2.15
N LEU A 22 0.52 -8.88 -2.17
CA LEU A 22 1.53 -9.35 -1.23
C LEU A 22 2.90 -8.76 -1.54
N GLY A 23 3.36 -8.91 -2.78
CA GLY A 23 4.70 -8.47 -3.21
C GLY A 23 4.87 -6.95 -3.20
N GLU A 24 4.06 -6.25 -3.97
CA GLU A 24 4.16 -4.79 -4.19
C GLU A 24 3.47 -3.96 -3.09
N GLY A 25 2.51 -4.57 -2.39
CA GLY A 25 1.70 -3.88 -1.38
C GLY A 25 2.19 -4.12 0.04
N LEU A 26 2.06 -5.35 0.53
CA LEU A 26 2.26 -5.70 1.94
C LEU A 26 3.75 -5.79 2.30
N MET A 27 4.54 -6.55 1.53
CA MET A 27 5.95 -6.77 1.82
C MET A 27 6.77 -5.50 1.64
N THR A 28 6.52 -4.71 0.61
CA THR A 28 7.20 -3.41 0.42
C THR A 28 7.02 -2.48 1.61
N LYS A 29 5.82 -2.42 2.21
CA LYS A 29 5.56 -1.54 3.36
C LYS A 29 6.29 -2.01 4.61
N VAL A 30 6.26 -3.31 4.88
CA VAL A 30 6.93 -3.91 6.04
C VAL A 30 8.45 -3.75 5.91
N ASP A 31 9.00 -4.06 4.75
CA ASP A 31 10.43 -4.00 4.47
C ASP A 31 10.97 -2.58 4.63
N ARG A 32 10.38 -1.59 3.96
CA ARG A 32 10.80 -0.18 4.06
C ARG A 32 10.72 0.37 5.50
N ALA A 33 9.64 0.06 6.21
CA ALA A 33 9.47 0.52 7.59
C ALA A 33 10.51 -0.09 8.53
N CYS A 34 10.84 -1.37 8.34
CA CYS A 34 11.82 -2.06 9.17
C CYS A 34 13.26 -1.66 8.82
N MET A 35 13.60 -1.54 7.55
CA MET A 35 14.91 -1.07 7.09
C MET A 35 15.25 0.32 7.60
N LEU A 36 14.27 1.23 7.67
CA LEU A 36 14.45 2.58 8.24
C LEU A 36 14.95 2.55 9.70
N HIS A 37 14.70 1.46 10.41
CA HIS A 37 15.10 1.28 11.80
C HIS A 37 16.15 0.18 11.99
N GLY A 38 16.82 -0.27 10.91
CA GLY A 38 17.83 -1.34 10.97
C GLY A 38 17.27 -2.69 11.40
N LEU A 39 15.97 -2.92 11.21
CA LEU A 39 15.30 -4.17 11.55
C LEU A 39 15.15 -5.06 10.31
N ASN A 40 15.42 -6.35 10.48
CA ASN A 40 15.13 -7.36 9.45
C ASN A 40 13.81 -8.06 9.78
N THR A 41 12.99 -8.30 8.76
CA THR A 41 11.72 -9.02 8.92
C THR A 41 11.82 -10.44 8.36
N SER A 42 11.00 -11.32 8.89
CA SER A 42 10.90 -12.70 8.42
C SER A 42 9.43 -13.10 8.40
N SER A 43 9.02 -13.76 7.32
CA SER A 43 7.66 -14.25 7.14
C SER A 43 7.68 -15.76 6.93
N PRO A 44 7.44 -16.57 7.98
CA PRO A 44 7.50 -18.02 7.90
C PRO A 44 6.54 -18.63 6.86
N PHE A 45 5.41 -17.96 6.58
CA PHE A 45 4.47 -18.39 5.55
C PHE A 45 4.99 -18.21 4.11
N LEU A 46 6.04 -17.40 3.92
CA LEU A 46 6.72 -17.20 2.64
C LEU A 46 7.98 -18.05 2.51
N ASP A 47 8.25 -18.94 3.46
CA ASP A 47 9.25 -19.98 3.24
C ASP A 47 8.89 -20.77 1.97
N GLN A 48 9.90 -21.07 1.16
CA GLN A 48 9.72 -21.68 -0.15
C GLN A 48 8.98 -23.02 -0.06
N GLN A 49 9.30 -23.85 0.93
CA GLN A 49 8.71 -25.18 1.07
C GLN A 49 7.26 -25.07 1.56
N VAL A 50 7.01 -24.17 2.51
CA VAL A 50 5.66 -23.87 3.00
C VAL A 50 4.77 -23.35 1.87
N PHE A 51 5.29 -22.43 1.06
CA PHE A 51 4.58 -21.85 -0.07
C PHE A 51 4.27 -22.90 -1.14
N GLN A 52 5.25 -23.72 -1.53
CA GLN A 52 5.05 -24.77 -2.54
C GLN A 52 3.98 -25.78 -2.11
N LEU A 53 4.02 -26.23 -0.85
CA LEU A 53 3.00 -27.09 -0.28
C LEU A 53 1.63 -26.40 -0.30
N ALA A 54 1.55 -25.16 0.19
CA ALA A 54 0.30 -24.40 0.21
C ALA A 54 -0.28 -24.19 -1.19
N TRP A 55 0.56 -24.01 -2.21
CA TRP A 55 0.15 -23.83 -3.58
C TRP A 55 -0.52 -25.09 -4.14
N GLN A 56 0.06 -26.27 -3.89
CA GLN A 56 -0.44 -27.57 -4.34
C GLN A 56 -1.77 -28.00 -3.68
N ILE A 57 -2.13 -27.43 -2.53
CA ILE A 57 -3.39 -27.79 -1.86
C ILE A 57 -4.60 -27.43 -2.77
N PRO A 58 -5.51 -28.37 -3.05
CA PRO A 58 -6.72 -28.10 -3.83
C PRO A 58 -7.56 -26.96 -3.27
N LEU A 59 -8.08 -26.10 -4.14
CA LEU A 59 -8.89 -24.93 -3.74
C LEU A 59 -10.08 -25.31 -2.84
N LYS A 60 -10.71 -26.47 -3.09
CA LYS A 60 -11.81 -27.02 -2.27
C LYS A 60 -11.45 -27.30 -0.80
N LEU A 61 -10.16 -27.37 -0.46
CA LEU A 61 -9.68 -27.51 0.92
C LEU A 61 -9.22 -26.16 1.51
N LYS A 62 -8.91 -25.18 0.65
CA LYS A 62 -8.62 -23.79 1.07
C LYS A 62 -9.91 -23.05 1.46
N MET A 63 -11.03 -23.38 0.80
CA MET A 63 -12.34 -22.80 1.04
C MET A 63 -13.45 -23.85 0.99
N VAL A 64 -14.25 -23.94 2.06
CA VAL A 64 -15.34 -24.92 2.20
C VAL A 64 -16.60 -24.19 2.67
N ARG A 65 -17.69 -24.26 1.90
CA ARG A 65 -19.01 -23.69 2.28
C ARG A 65 -18.93 -22.21 2.76
N GLY A 66 -18.13 -21.40 2.08
CA GLY A 66 -17.91 -19.98 2.44
C GLY A 66 -16.86 -19.74 3.53
N GLU A 67 -16.38 -20.79 4.20
CA GLU A 67 -15.29 -20.68 5.16
C GLU A 67 -13.94 -20.62 4.44
N GLN A 68 -13.23 -19.50 4.62
CA GLN A 68 -11.86 -19.30 4.15
C GLN A 68 -10.83 -19.89 5.11
N LYS A 69 -9.63 -20.18 4.59
CA LYS A 69 -8.50 -20.75 5.34
C LYS A 69 -8.85 -22.08 6.01
N TYR A 70 -9.76 -22.86 5.42
CA TYR A 70 -10.36 -24.03 6.05
C TYR A 70 -9.30 -25.04 6.52
N ILE A 71 -8.43 -25.51 5.62
CA ILE A 71 -7.38 -26.47 5.98
C ILE A 71 -6.40 -25.92 7.02
N LEU A 72 -6.07 -24.63 6.96
CA LEU A 72 -5.17 -23.98 7.92
C LEU A 72 -5.82 -23.93 9.31
N LYS A 73 -7.12 -23.61 9.39
CA LYS A 73 -7.85 -23.63 10.65
C LYS A 73 -7.88 -25.03 11.26
N ARG A 74 -8.16 -26.07 10.44
CA ARG A 74 -8.12 -27.48 10.89
C ARG A 74 -6.76 -27.90 11.44
N LEU A 75 -5.68 -27.46 10.81
CA LEU A 75 -4.34 -27.68 11.33
C LEU A 75 -4.12 -26.95 12.67
N LEU A 76 -4.52 -25.68 12.75
CA LEU A 76 -4.31 -24.86 13.95
C LEU A 76 -5.13 -25.32 15.16
N GLU A 77 -6.25 -26.03 14.96
CA GLU A 77 -7.04 -26.63 16.04
C GLU A 77 -6.23 -27.62 16.89
N LEU A 78 -5.12 -28.16 16.37
CA LEU A 78 -4.22 -29.05 17.10
C LEU A 78 -3.31 -28.30 18.08
N TYR A 79 -3.17 -26.98 17.91
CA TYR A 79 -2.15 -26.17 18.61
C TYR A 79 -2.72 -24.98 19.38
N LEU A 80 -3.89 -24.47 18.98
CA LEU A 80 -4.45 -23.23 19.50
C LEU A 80 -5.93 -23.41 19.90
N PRO A 81 -6.41 -22.63 20.88
CA PRO A 81 -7.81 -22.66 21.27
C PRO A 81 -8.72 -22.05 20.18
N GLN A 82 -9.94 -22.55 20.08
CA GLN A 82 -10.86 -22.25 18.96
C GLN A 82 -11.19 -20.76 18.84
N GLU A 83 -11.28 -20.03 19.94
CA GLU A 83 -11.57 -18.60 19.97
C GLU A 83 -10.50 -17.74 19.26
N LEU A 84 -9.25 -18.21 19.20
CA LEU A 84 -8.18 -17.54 18.44
C LEU A 84 -8.26 -17.86 16.95
N ILE A 85 -8.64 -19.09 16.60
CA ILE A 85 -8.67 -19.60 15.22
C ILE A 85 -9.87 -19.02 14.44
N TYR A 86 -11.04 -19.00 15.08
CA TYR A 86 -12.32 -18.64 14.44
C TYR A 86 -12.73 -17.19 14.67
N ARG A 87 -11.82 -16.36 15.18
CA ARG A 87 -12.03 -14.92 15.34
C ARG A 87 -12.41 -14.26 14.01
N PRO A 88 -13.34 -13.28 13.99
CA PRO A 88 -13.64 -12.50 12.79
C PRO A 88 -12.39 -11.84 12.18
N LYS A 89 -12.30 -11.86 10.85
CA LYS A 89 -11.21 -11.23 10.09
C LYS A 89 -11.12 -9.75 10.46
N ARG A 90 -9.96 -9.32 10.95
CA ARG A 90 -9.62 -7.90 11.11
C ARG A 90 -8.59 -7.55 10.04
N GLY A 91 -8.87 -6.50 9.28
CA GLY A 91 -7.91 -5.97 8.31
C GLY A 91 -6.74 -5.27 9.01
N PHE A 92 -5.65 -5.09 8.28
CA PHE A 92 -4.48 -4.30 8.70
C PHE A 92 -4.57 -2.84 8.23
N GLY A 93 -5.78 -2.34 8.01
CA GLY A 93 -5.98 -0.99 7.51
C GLY A 93 -5.50 0.05 8.52
N ALA A 94 -4.66 0.98 8.06
CA ALA A 94 -4.28 2.13 8.86
C ALA A 94 -5.53 2.92 9.26
N PRO A 95 -5.63 3.44 10.50
CA PRO A 95 -6.80 4.17 10.98
C PRO A 95 -6.82 5.61 10.46
N VAL A 96 -6.68 5.78 9.13
CA VAL A 96 -6.58 7.08 8.44
C VAL A 96 -7.73 8.02 8.83
N GLY A 97 -8.96 7.52 8.86
CA GLY A 97 -10.12 8.34 9.26
C GLY A 97 -10.09 8.82 10.70
N ARG A 98 -9.36 8.15 11.61
CA ARG A 98 -9.11 8.63 12.97
C ARG A 98 -7.97 9.65 12.98
N TRP A 99 -6.93 9.42 12.19
CA TRP A 99 -5.80 10.33 12.08
C TRP A 99 -6.19 11.68 11.48
N LEU A 100 -6.93 11.69 10.37
CA LEU A 100 -7.39 12.92 9.71
C LEU A 100 -8.39 13.73 10.56
N ARG A 101 -9.05 13.10 11.54
CA ARG A 101 -9.93 13.80 12.52
C ARG A 101 -9.21 14.19 13.82
N GLY A 102 -7.92 13.86 13.94
CA GLY A 102 -7.12 14.13 15.12
C GLY A 102 -5.72 14.57 14.70
N PRO A 103 -4.68 13.74 14.91
CA PRO A 103 -3.29 14.17 14.80
C PRO A 103 -2.85 14.64 13.41
N LEU A 104 -3.54 14.25 12.34
CA LEU A 104 -3.23 14.67 10.95
C LEU A 104 -4.22 15.71 10.42
N ARG A 105 -5.08 16.28 11.27
CA ARG A 105 -6.10 17.22 10.82
C ARG A 105 -5.49 18.51 10.27
N GLU A 106 -4.62 19.16 11.05
CA GLU A 106 -3.99 20.42 10.65
C GLU A 106 -3.16 20.25 9.37
N TRP A 107 -2.34 19.20 9.31
CA TRP A 107 -1.61 18.84 8.09
C TRP A 107 -2.50 18.67 6.86
N ALA A 108 -3.68 18.05 7.02
CA ALA A 108 -4.62 17.89 5.92
C ALA A 108 -5.28 19.23 5.52
N GLU A 109 -5.65 20.06 6.49
CA GLU A 109 -6.22 21.40 6.25
C GLU A 109 -5.22 22.31 5.52
N ASP A 110 -3.93 22.23 5.86
CA ASP A 110 -2.85 22.97 5.19
C ASP A 110 -2.67 22.58 3.71
N LEU A 111 -2.95 21.32 3.37
CA LEU A 111 -2.87 20.80 1.99
C LEU A 111 -4.13 21.11 1.17
N LEU A 112 -5.28 21.29 1.83
CA LEU A 112 -6.58 21.51 1.21
C LEU A 112 -7.01 22.98 1.20
N VAL A 113 -6.09 23.91 1.40
CA VAL A 113 -6.35 25.35 1.30
C VAL A 113 -6.91 25.68 -0.09
N PRO A 114 -8.07 26.36 -0.20
CA PRO A 114 -8.71 26.63 -1.49
C PRO A 114 -7.79 27.28 -2.52
N SER A 115 -7.01 28.30 -2.12
CA SER A 115 -6.10 28.99 -3.05
C SER A 115 -5.05 28.05 -3.66
N LYS A 116 -4.52 27.09 -2.89
CA LYS A 116 -3.57 26.10 -3.41
C LYS A 116 -4.23 25.18 -4.43
N LEU A 117 -5.47 24.75 -4.15
CA LEU A 117 -6.22 23.89 -5.07
C LEU A 117 -6.58 24.64 -6.38
N GLU A 118 -6.94 25.92 -6.27
CA GLU A 118 -7.25 26.78 -7.42
C GLU A 118 -6.02 26.99 -8.31
N GLU A 119 -4.87 27.33 -7.72
CA GLU A 119 -3.61 27.53 -8.46
C GLU A 119 -3.19 26.29 -9.24
N GLN A 120 -3.47 25.10 -8.71
CA GLN A 120 -3.11 23.83 -9.34
C GLN A 120 -4.06 23.47 -10.50
N GLY A 121 -5.33 23.86 -10.41
CA GLY A 121 -6.34 23.60 -11.45
C GLY A 121 -6.67 22.12 -11.68
N VAL A 122 -6.29 21.22 -10.77
CA VAL A 122 -6.48 19.75 -10.90
C VAL A 122 -7.80 19.29 -10.27
N PHE A 123 -8.22 19.91 -9.17
CA PHE A 123 -9.39 19.50 -8.41
C PHE A 123 -10.48 20.58 -8.41
N ASP A 124 -11.72 20.14 -8.35
CA ASP A 124 -12.85 21.02 -8.05
C ASP A 124 -12.81 21.41 -6.56
N VAL A 125 -12.46 22.66 -6.29
CA VAL A 125 -12.22 23.19 -4.95
C VAL A 125 -13.49 23.16 -4.11
N GLU A 126 -14.65 23.38 -4.70
CA GLU A 126 -15.93 23.36 -3.99
C GLU A 126 -16.25 21.93 -3.55
N VAL A 127 -16.13 20.95 -4.45
CA VAL A 127 -16.37 19.54 -4.15
C VAL A 127 -15.42 19.03 -3.06
N VAL A 128 -14.13 19.34 -3.15
CA VAL A 128 -13.13 18.92 -2.16
C VAL A 128 -13.41 19.53 -0.79
N THR A 129 -13.76 20.83 -0.76
CA THR A 129 -14.12 21.53 0.47
C THR A 129 -15.35 20.91 1.12
N GLN A 130 -16.41 20.66 0.36
CA GLN A 130 -17.63 20.01 0.86
C GLN A 130 -17.35 18.60 1.39
N LEU A 131 -16.53 17.81 0.69
CA LEU A 131 -16.12 16.48 1.14
C LEU A 131 -15.35 16.52 2.47
N TRP A 132 -14.43 17.47 2.60
CA TRP A 132 -13.67 17.67 3.84
C TRP A 132 -14.58 18.04 5.01
N GLN A 133 -15.48 19.02 4.82
CA GLN A 133 -16.41 19.44 5.86
C GLN A 133 -17.36 18.31 6.28
N ALA A 134 -17.92 17.57 5.32
CA ALA A 134 -18.76 16.41 5.60
C ALA A 134 -18.01 15.33 6.39
N PHE A 135 -16.74 15.07 6.03
CA PHE A 135 -15.89 14.11 6.74
C PHE A 135 -15.63 14.51 8.20
N ILE A 136 -15.27 15.78 8.44
CA ILE A 136 -15.02 16.31 9.79
C ILE A 136 -16.29 16.29 10.64
N ALA A 137 -17.44 16.61 10.04
CA ALA A 137 -18.76 16.50 10.67
C ALA A 137 -19.17 15.04 10.99
N GLY A 138 -18.33 14.05 10.68
CA GLY A 138 -18.57 12.64 10.97
C GLY A 138 -19.53 11.96 9.99
N GLN A 139 -19.81 12.59 8.86
CA GLN A 139 -20.69 12.04 7.83
C GLN A 139 -19.90 11.07 6.94
N ARG A 140 -20.45 9.86 6.76
CA ARG A 140 -19.90 8.81 5.87
C ARG A 140 -18.41 8.50 6.13
N LYS A 141 -17.83 7.64 5.29
CA LYS A 141 -16.41 7.25 5.33
C LYS A 141 -15.62 7.90 4.19
N TRP A 142 -15.61 9.23 4.16
CA TRP A 142 -14.97 10.01 3.09
C TRP A 142 -13.44 9.96 3.07
N HIS A 143 -12.79 9.53 4.16
CA HIS A 143 -11.32 9.39 4.22
C HIS A 143 -10.73 8.55 3.07
N THR A 144 -11.48 7.60 2.51
CA THR A 144 -11.05 6.80 1.35
C THR A 144 -10.89 7.60 0.06
N HIS A 145 -11.63 8.70 -0.08
CA HIS A 145 -11.58 9.61 -1.25
C HIS A 145 -10.65 10.79 -0.98
N LEU A 146 -10.65 11.29 0.26
CA LEU A 146 -9.77 12.40 0.68
C LEU A 146 -8.30 11.97 0.70
N TRP A 147 -7.99 10.72 1.07
CA TRP A 147 -6.61 10.29 1.19
C TRP A 147 -5.82 10.36 -0.13
N PRO A 148 -6.32 9.87 -1.29
CA PRO A 148 -5.67 10.09 -2.58
C PRO A 148 -5.41 11.57 -2.91
N ILE A 149 -6.37 12.46 -2.62
CA ILE A 149 -6.22 13.90 -2.84
C ILE A 149 -5.09 14.45 -1.98
N LEU A 150 -5.07 14.11 -0.69
CA LEU A 150 -4.02 14.53 0.24
C LEU A 150 -2.64 14.01 -0.17
N MET A 151 -2.55 12.75 -0.62
CA MET A 151 -1.30 12.18 -1.13
C MET A 151 -0.81 12.90 -2.38
N PHE A 152 -1.72 13.25 -3.29
CA PHE A 152 -1.39 14.04 -4.47
C PHE A 152 -0.87 15.44 -4.07
N GLN A 153 -1.59 16.14 -3.18
CA GLN A 153 -1.17 17.46 -2.69
C GLN A 153 0.22 17.42 -2.05
N ALA A 154 0.46 16.43 -1.17
CA ALA A 154 1.73 16.26 -0.50
C ALA A 154 2.87 15.93 -1.48
N TRP A 155 2.61 15.07 -2.47
CA TRP A 155 3.57 14.77 -3.54
C TRP A 155 3.87 16.02 -4.36
N GLN A 156 2.85 16.75 -4.81
CA GLN A 156 3.02 17.93 -5.63
C GLN A 156 3.85 19.00 -4.91
N GLN A 157 3.51 19.31 -3.65
CA GLN A 157 4.26 20.26 -2.83
C GLN A 157 5.75 19.87 -2.71
N ARG A 158 6.04 18.56 -2.62
CA ARG A 158 7.40 18.05 -2.47
C ARG A 158 8.22 18.05 -3.75
N TRP A 159 7.59 17.89 -4.91
CA TRP A 159 8.28 17.61 -6.19
C TRP A 159 8.12 18.70 -7.25
N GLN A 160 7.05 19.50 -7.26
CA GLN A 160 6.91 20.64 -8.17
C GLN A 160 7.70 21.88 -7.76
N GLN A 161 8.25 21.93 -6.54
CA GLN A 161 9.16 23.00 -6.11
C GLN A 161 10.62 22.77 -6.52
N ARG A 162 10.95 21.68 -7.21
CA ARG A 162 12.27 21.55 -7.83
C ARG A 162 12.33 22.51 -9.03
N PRO A 163 13.39 23.32 -9.17
CA PRO A 163 13.60 24.07 -10.41
C PRO A 163 13.52 23.08 -11.56
N SER A 164 12.82 23.46 -12.64
CA SER A 164 13.03 22.81 -13.93
C SER A 164 14.53 22.69 -14.13
N PHE A 165 15.04 21.50 -14.48
CA PHE A 165 16.38 21.41 -15.06
C PHE A 165 16.40 22.46 -16.17
N GLY A 166 17.16 23.54 -15.97
CA GLY A 166 17.22 24.62 -16.93
C GLY A 166 17.69 24.05 -18.26
N GLU A 167 17.10 24.52 -19.35
CA GLU A 167 17.52 24.17 -20.72
C GLU A 167 18.95 24.67 -21.06
N ASP A 168 19.72 25.16 -20.08
CA ASP A 168 21.03 25.79 -20.26
C ASP A 168 22.25 24.94 -19.85
N GLU A 169 22.06 23.69 -19.40
CA GLU A 169 23.16 22.71 -19.32
C GLU A 169 23.06 21.68 -20.46
N ALA A 170 22.91 22.19 -21.68
CA ALA A 170 23.16 21.40 -22.88
C ALA A 170 24.66 21.06 -22.95
N CYS A 171 25.00 19.84 -22.52
CA CYS A 171 26.13 19.03 -23.00
C CYS A 171 27.26 19.85 -23.67
N HIS A 172 28.05 20.58 -22.90
CA HIS A 172 29.41 20.88 -23.32
C HIS A 172 30.24 19.61 -23.10
N SER A 173 30.29 18.84 -24.19
CA SER A 173 31.22 17.75 -24.51
C SER A 173 32.38 17.58 -23.54
N ASP A 174 32.24 16.61 -22.62
CA ASP A 174 33.38 15.90 -22.05
C ASP A 174 33.52 14.57 -22.82
N PRO A 175 34.64 14.30 -23.54
CA PRO A 175 34.75 13.13 -24.40
C PRO A 175 34.93 11.79 -23.67
N GLU A 176 34.91 11.76 -22.33
CA GLU A 176 35.23 10.54 -21.54
C GLU A 176 34.18 10.19 -20.47
N GLY A 177 32.89 10.41 -20.76
CA GLY A 177 31.80 10.16 -19.80
C GLY A 177 31.05 8.84 -19.98
N ILE A 178 31.41 7.78 -19.24
CA ILE A 178 30.46 6.72 -18.86
C ILE A 178 30.56 6.38 -17.36
N SER A 179 29.43 6.62 -16.70
CA SER A 179 28.87 5.96 -15.52
C SER A 179 29.57 6.10 -14.16
N HIS A 180 29.14 7.09 -13.38
CA HIS A 180 28.82 6.88 -11.97
C HIS A 180 27.60 7.73 -11.59
N LEU A 181 26.39 7.20 -11.84
CA LEU A 181 25.21 7.63 -11.11
C LEU A 181 25.27 6.96 -9.75
N THR A 182 25.93 7.61 -8.79
CA THR A 182 25.85 7.23 -7.39
C THR A 182 24.43 7.51 -6.91
N ILE A 183 23.67 6.44 -6.65
CA ILE A 183 22.39 6.52 -5.94
C ILE A 183 22.73 6.83 -4.49
N GLU A 184 22.84 8.11 -4.15
CA GLU A 184 22.73 8.58 -2.77
C GLU A 184 21.54 9.54 -2.66
N ALA A 185 20.38 8.97 -2.36
CA ALA A 185 19.27 9.70 -1.74
C ALA A 185 18.25 8.70 -1.17
N PHE A 186 18.67 7.83 -0.25
CA PHE A 186 17.82 7.16 0.74
C PHE A 186 18.71 6.69 1.88
N VAL A 187 18.97 7.60 2.82
CA VAL A 187 19.22 7.30 4.24
C VAL A 187 18.29 8.19 5.04
#